data_AF-A0AAE1DH80-F1
#
_entry.id   AF-A0AAE1DH80-F1
#
_cell.length_a   1.000
_cell.length_b   1.000
_cell.length_c   1.000
_cell.angle_alpha   90.00
_cell.angle_beta   90.00
_cell.angle_gamma   90.00
#
_symmetry.space_group_name_H-M   'P 1'
#
loop_
_entity.id
_entity.type
_entity.pdbx_description
1 polymer ?
#
loop_
_entity_poly.entity_id
_entity_poly.type
_entity_poly.pdbx_seq_one_letter_code
_entity_poly.pdbx_strand_id
1 'polypeptide(L)'
;MASMTGSSASKPEKTNIRYFFPKDPDKSGAKFSFLRRKKDLIEEAPVDEHKLKKWRTGEPSKGYARTKFHSQKIRAREKVFEKVAEKSARAELLCAEEQGSLEAEKTYQITQNDIRSTADEATQQKIFDLRLDQFGPYRLDYTRNGRHLVIGGAKGHVAAFDWQTKNLHCEINVMETVADVKWLHQETMFAVAQRKNVYIYDNQGIELHCLKHLDSALRLEFLPYHFLLVSASAKGYLSYLDVSIGKEISGICTKQGRLDILTVNPQSAIVHLGHPNGTVSLWTPNMKEPAAKILCHASCLRDVSVDASGNYMATTGMDRRLKIFDLRTYKELSRFQYNKRQCPGVLDFSQKGILAVSRENVVELYQDMTNQAYRPERPYLYHRCDRLIQDVMFCPYEDVLGIGHSLGFSSIVVPGSGEANFDALEANPFQSKSQRKQTEVRMLLDKVQPEMITLGGGIGEVDFKTAAELQEERNKTKFLKPSKIDFTPRHKMKGANKAGKIVQRKKGVQEQHMRAAVRDIVRTKQVEGRLNQRNSSRPGLPEGTSSLQRLKKKSA
;
A
#
# COMPACT_ATOMS: atom_id res chain seq x y z
N MET A 1 35.72 14.50 24.27
CA MET A 1 34.75 13.53 24.87
C MET A 1 34.04 12.82 23.73
N ALA A 2 34.67 11.79 23.19
CA ALA A 2 34.12 10.94 22.15
C ALA A 2 33.65 9.64 22.83
N SER A 3 32.35 9.41 22.88
CA SER A 3 31.80 8.13 23.31
C SER A 3 31.91 7.15 22.13
N MET A 4 32.99 6.37 22.12
CA MET A 4 33.10 5.18 21.29
C MET A 4 31.99 4.21 21.67
N THR A 5 30.98 4.11 20.81
CA THR A 5 30.03 2.99 20.80
C THR A 5 30.80 1.76 20.33
N GLY A 6 31.17 0.88 21.26
CA GLY A 6 31.74 -0.41 20.92
C GLY A 6 30.74 -1.22 20.09
N SER A 7 31.07 -1.49 18.82
CA SER A 7 30.40 -2.53 18.06
C SER A 7 30.72 -3.86 18.73
N SER A 8 29.73 -4.45 19.40
CA SER A 8 29.83 -5.82 19.86
C SER A 8 29.78 -6.73 18.64
N ALA A 9 30.95 -7.02 18.06
CA ALA A 9 31.09 -8.12 17.12
C ALA A 9 30.64 -9.39 17.84
N SER A 10 29.53 -9.98 17.40
CA SER A 10 29.03 -11.26 17.87
C SER A 10 30.14 -12.30 17.69
N LYS A 11 30.64 -12.87 18.78
CA LYS A 11 31.58 -14.00 18.71
C LYS A 11 30.90 -15.12 17.92
N PRO A 12 31.59 -15.79 16.97
CA PRO A 12 30.98 -16.89 16.22
C PRO A 12 30.48 -17.97 17.20
N GLU A 13 29.16 -18.21 17.19
CA GLU A 13 28.56 -19.25 18.02
C GLU A 13 28.98 -20.63 17.47
N LYS A 14 29.51 -21.46 18.38
CA LYS A 14 29.98 -22.80 18.09
C LYS A 14 28.80 -23.77 18.02
N THR A 15 28.23 -23.98 16.84
CA THR A 15 27.16 -24.97 16.65
C THR A 15 27.71 -26.39 16.67
N ASN A 16 27.22 -27.23 17.60
CA ASN A 16 27.61 -28.65 17.66
C ASN A 16 26.75 -29.48 16.69
N ILE A 17 27.18 -29.63 15.44
CA ILE A 17 26.58 -30.62 14.53
C ILE A 17 27.19 -32.00 14.82
N ARG A 18 26.35 -33.03 14.96
CA ARG A 18 26.78 -34.41 15.28
C ARG A 18 26.72 -35.25 14.01
N TYR A 19 27.88 -35.72 13.54
CA TYR A 19 27.95 -36.75 12.50
C TYR A 19 28.30 -38.09 13.14
N PHE A 20 27.58 -39.15 12.78
CA PHE A 20 27.88 -40.52 13.16
C PHE A 20 28.36 -41.27 11.91
N PHE A 21 29.61 -41.72 11.91
CA PHE A 21 30.12 -42.60 10.85
C PHE A 21 30.34 -44.00 11.41
N PRO A 22 29.85 -45.06 10.74
CA PRO A 22 30.14 -46.43 11.14
C PRO A 22 31.66 -46.66 11.02
N LYS A 23 32.26 -47.25 12.06
CA LYS A 23 33.63 -47.75 12.00
C LYS A 23 33.61 -49.08 11.26
N ASP A 24 34.65 -49.37 10.49
CA ASP A 24 34.81 -50.67 9.85
C ASP A 24 34.72 -51.79 10.90
N PRO A 25 34.04 -52.91 10.61
CA PRO A 25 33.83 -53.98 11.58
C PRO A 25 35.16 -54.64 11.95
N ASP A 26 35.44 -54.71 13.26
CA ASP A 26 36.57 -55.50 13.75
C ASP A 26 36.37 -56.98 13.35
N LYS A 27 37.46 -57.67 13.00
CA LYS A 27 37.47 -59.06 12.44
C LYS A 27 36.80 -60.14 13.33
N SER A 28 36.28 -59.79 14.51
CA SER A 28 35.56 -60.67 15.44
C SER A 28 34.04 -60.49 15.45
N GLY A 29 33.45 -59.76 14.49
CA GLY A 29 32.03 -59.87 14.15
C GLY A 29 31.01 -59.41 15.21
N ALA A 30 31.43 -58.83 16.32
CA ALA A 30 30.52 -58.47 17.41
C ALA A 30 30.85 -57.09 18.00
N LYS A 31 30.42 -56.03 17.28
CA LYS A 31 29.93 -54.71 17.76
C LYS A 31 30.27 -53.60 16.76
N PHE A 32 29.25 -52.96 16.18
CA PHE A 32 29.41 -51.65 15.53
C PHE A 32 29.79 -50.62 16.61
N SER A 33 31.02 -50.13 16.59
CA SER A 33 31.46 -49.03 17.46
C SER A 33 31.60 -47.76 16.62
N PHE A 34 31.07 -46.63 17.08
CA PHE A 34 31.23 -45.34 16.38
C PHE A 34 32.49 -44.62 16.90
N LEU A 35 33.38 -44.20 16.01
CA LEU A 35 34.61 -43.47 16.38
C LEU A 35 34.28 -41.99 16.57
N ARG A 36 34.45 -41.49 17.81
CA ARG A 36 34.19 -40.09 18.16
C ARG A 36 35.40 -39.23 17.80
N ARG A 37 35.45 -38.65 16.59
CA ARG A 37 36.50 -37.67 16.25
C ARG A 37 36.38 -36.42 17.14
N LYS A 38 37.53 -35.81 17.47
CA LYS A 38 37.57 -34.49 18.13
C LYS A 38 36.91 -33.47 17.19
N LYS A 39 36.09 -32.61 17.80
CA LYS A 39 35.23 -31.63 17.14
C LYS A 39 36.06 -30.62 16.37
N ASP A 40 35.95 -30.61 15.04
CA ASP A 40 36.21 -29.40 14.30
C ASP A 40 34.99 -28.51 14.51
N LEU A 41 35.15 -27.55 15.42
CA LEU A 41 34.19 -26.48 15.64
C LEU A 41 34.18 -25.65 14.37
N ILE A 42 33.25 -25.93 13.46
CA ILE A 42 33.00 -25.05 12.33
C ILE A 42 32.45 -23.76 12.93
N GLU A 43 33.33 -22.76 13.06
CA GLU A 43 32.93 -21.42 13.43
C GLU A 43 32.16 -20.85 12.24
N GLU A 44 30.89 -20.54 12.47
CA GLU A 44 30.06 -19.95 11.42
C GLU A 44 30.62 -18.58 11.06
N ALA A 45 30.77 -18.31 9.76
CA ALA A 45 31.25 -17.01 9.30
C ALA A 45 30.33 -15.87 9.79
N PRO A 46 30.91 -14.71 10.15
CA PRO A 46 30.13 -13.54 10.50
C PRO A 46 29.29 -13.09 9.30
N VAL A 47 28.07 -12.63 9.56
CA VAL A 47 27.13 -12.15 8.54
C VAL A 47 27.36 -10.66 8.29
N ASP A 48 27.25 -10.23 7.03
CA ASP A 48 27.35 -8.82 6.65
C ASP A 48 26.32 -7.96 7.41
N GLU A 49 26.77 -6.82 7.97
CA GLU A 49 25.91 -5.94 8.77
C GLU A 49 24.76 -5.32 7.96
N HIS A 50 24.95 -5.09 6.65
CA HIS A 50 23.92 -4.55 5.77
C HIS A 50 22.77 -5.54 5.57
N LYS A 51 23.08 -6.83 5.34
CA LYS A 51 22.09 -7.90 5.23
C LYS A 51 21.37 -8.09 6.56
N LEU A 52 22.09 -8.02 7.68
CA LEU A 52 21.50 -8.10 9.00
C LEU A 52 20.50 -6.96 9.28
N LYS A 53 20.79 -5.73 8.86
CA LYS A 53 19.88 -4.59 9.01
C LYS A 53 18.58 -4.77 8.22
N LYS A 54 18.62 -5.39 7.04
CA LYS A 54 17.43 -5.68 6.22
C LYS A 54 16.45 -6.61 6.94
N TRP A 55 16.94 -7.66 7.59
CA TRP A 55 16.12 -8.65 8.29
C TRP A 55 15.78 -8.30 9.74
N ARG A 56 16.38 -7.23 10.28
CA ARG A 56 16.03 -6.72 11.62
C ARG A 56 14.69 -5.99 11.57
N THR A 57 13.64 -6.69 11.97
CA THR A 57 12.30 -6.12 12.10
C THR A 57 12.13 -5.43 13.46
N GLY A 58 11.86 -4.13 13.44
CA GLY A 58 11.50 -3.34 14.62
C GLY A 58 12.69 -2.87 15.47
N GLU A 59 12.40 -1.96 16.40
CA GLU A 59 13.40 -1.46 17.36
C GLU A 59 13.51 -2.39 18.58
N PRO A 60 14.70 -2.52 19.19
CA PRO A 60 14.85 -3.23 20.46
C PRO A 60 13.97 -2.59 21.54
N SER A 61 13.54 -3.40 22.50
CA SER A 61 12.58 -2.96 23.50
C SER A 61 13.17 -1.87 24.40
N LYS A 62 12.72 -0.63 24.22
CA LYS A 62 13.12 0.52 25.04
C LYS A 62 12.24 0.57 26.29
N GLY A 63 12.52 -0.29 27.27
CA GLY A 63 11.73 -0.30 28.51
C GLY A 63 12.40 -1.04 29.66
N TYR A 64 12.33 -0.45 30.86
CA TYR A 64 12.77 -1.13 32.08
C TYR A 64 11.66 -2.04 32.61
N ALA A 65 11.84 -3.36 32.52
CA ALA A 65 10.92 -4.30 33.14
C ALA A 65 11.05 -4.23 34.67
N ARG A 66 9.93 -3.98 35.36
CA ARG A 66 9.87 -3.87 36.83
C ARG A 66 10.32 -5.13 37.58
N THR A 67 10.19 -6.31 36.97
CA THR A 67 10.51 -7.59 37.61
C THR A 67 11.59 -8.33 36.83
N LYS A 68 12.42 -9.09 37.55
CA LYS A 68 13.50 -9.93 36.96
C LYS A 68 12.95 -10.97 35.98
N PHE A 69 11.76 -11.51 36.24
CA PHE A 69 11.11 -12.48 35.35
C PHE A 69 10.79 -11.86 33.97
N HIS A 70 10.18 -10.67 33.97
CA HIS A 70 9.82 -9.98 32.72
C HIS A 70 11.08 -9.52 31.96
N SER A 71 12.12 -9.04 32.65
CA SER A 71 13.38 -8.69 32.00
C SER A 71 14.08 -9.89 31.36
N GLN A 72 14.06 -11.06 32.03
CA GLN A 72 14.56 -12.31 31.45
C GLN A 72 13.75 -12.74 30.22
N LYS A 73 12.41 -12.64 30.26
CA LYS A 73 11.55 -12.98 29.13
C LYS A 73 11.77 -12.08 27.92
N ILE A 74 11.96 -10.77 28.15
CA ILE A 74 12.30 -9.80 27.10
C ILE A 74 13.65 -10.16 26.46
N ARG A 75 14.69 -10.38 27.27
CA ARG A 75 16.02 -10.78 26.78
C ARG A 75 16.00 -12.08 25.99
N ALA A 76 15.22 -13.08 26.45
CA ALA A 76 15.07 -14.34 25.74
C ALA A 76 14.42 -14.13 24.37
N ARG A 77 13.39 -13.27 24.30
CA ARG A 77 12.72 -12.92 23.06
C ARG A 77 13.62 -12.15 22.10
N GLU A 78 14.39 -11.18 22.60
CA GLU A 78 15.38 -10.42 21.81
C GLU A 78 16.44 -11.34 21.20
N LYS A 79 16.95 -12.32 21.96
CA LYS A 79 17.87 -13.33 21.43
C LYS A 79 17.25 -14.19 20.32
N VAL A 80 15.95 -14.52 20.43
CA VAL A 80 15.27 -15.26 19.36
C VAL A 80 15.17 -14.41 18.10
N PHE A 81 14.80 -13.12 18.22
CA PHE A 81 14.73 -12.21 17.07
C PHE A 81 16.09 -12.03 16.39
N GLU A 82 17.16 -11.86 17.17
CA GLU A 82 18.51 -11.76 16.63
C GLU A 82 18.91 -13.04 15.87
N LYS A 83 18.66 -14.22 16.45
CA LYS A 83 18.92 -15.51 15.79
C LYS A 83 18.09 -15.72 14.53
N VAL A 84 16.84 -15.24 14.50
CA VAL A 84 16.00 -15.29 13.30
C VAL A 84 16.58 -14.38 12.21
N ALA A 85 16.95 -13.14 12.56
CA ALA A 85 17.55 -12.20 11.61
C ALA A 85 18.87 -12.72 11.03
N GLU A 86 19.74 -13.30 11.86
CA GLU A 86 21.00 -13.93 11.42
C GLU A 86 20.75 -15.11 10.48
N LYS A 87 19.80 -16.00 10.81
CA LYS A 87 19.47 -17.15 9.97
C LYS A 87 18.86 -16.73 8.63
N SER A 88 17.95 -15.76 8.63
CA SER A 88 17.35 -15.23 7.40
C SER A 88 18.39 -14.55 6.52
N ALA A 89 19.29 -13.76 7.10
CA ALA A 89 20.38 -13.12 6.35
C ALA A 89 21.35 -14.14 5.74
N ARG A 90 21.58 -15.28 6.42
CA ARG A 90 22.37 -16.39 5.86
C ARG A 90 21.63 -17.15 4.77
N ALA A 91 20.31 -17.25 4.84
CA ALA A 91 19.51 -17.90 3.81
C ALA A 91 19.58 -17.17 2.47
N GLU A 92 19.93 -15.88 2.44
CA GLU A 92 20.20 -15.15 1.18
C GLU A 92 21.36 -15.75 0.37
N LEU A 93 22.27 -16.53 0.98
CA LEU A 93 23.29 -17.28 0.25
C LEU A 93 22.70 -18.38 -0.65
N LEU A 94 21.46 -18.78 -0.42
CA LEU A 94 20.74 -19.80 -1.20
C LEU A 94 19.99 -19.19 -2.40
N CYS A 95 20.03 -17.86 -2.57
CA CYS A 95 19.48 -17.21 -3.75
C CYS A 95 20.26 -17.68 -4.99
N ALA A 96 19.54 -18.20 -5.98
CA ALA A 96 20.13 -18.85 -7.14
C ALA A 96 20.54 -17.86 -8.23
N GLU A 97 19.76 -16.78 -8.38
CA GLU A 97 19.92 -15.84 -9.48
C GLU A 97 20.62 -14.56 -9.02
N GLU A 98 21.50 -14.05 -9.89
CA GLU A 98 22.13 -12.74 -9.71
C GLU A 98 21.26 -11.64 -10.31
N GLN A 99 21.43 -10.42 -9.82
CA GLN A 99 20.68 -9.28 -10.31
C GLN A 99 21.31 -8.76 -11.61
N GLY A 100 20.47 -8.40 -12.58
CA GLY A 100 20.93 -7.69 -13.77
C GLY A 100 21.51 -6.33 -13.40
N SER A 101 22.55 -5.91 -14.11
CA SER A 101 23.08 -4.56 -14.04
C SER A 101 23.65 -4.15 -15.39
N LEU A 102 23.71 -2.84 -15.63
CA LEU A 102 24.37 -2.28 -16.79
C LEU A 102 25.45 -1.31 -16.31
N GLU A 103 26.71 -1.74 -16.39
CA GLU A 103 27.86 -0.93 -16.01
C GLU A 103 28.55 -0.40 -17.27
N ALA A 104 28.39 0.90 -17.53
CA ALA A 104 29.08 1.60 -18.60
C ALA A 104 29.34 3.05 -18.18
N GLU A 105 30.38 3.68 -18.74
CA GLU A 105 30.70 5.10 -18.44
C GLU A 105 29.53 6.05 -18.77
N LYS A 106 28.72 5.71 -19.77
CA LYS A 106 27.53 6.48 -20.21
C LYS A 106 26.37 5.54 -20.54
N THR A 107 25.77 4.95 -19.52
CA THR A 107 24.63 4.02 -19.65
C THR A 107 23.47 4.58 -20.49
N TYR A 108 23.17 5.87 -20.39
CA TYR A 108 22.07 6.52 -21.12
C TYR A 108 22.24 6.60 -22.64
N GLN A 109 23.45 6.35 -23.17
CA GLN A 109 23.68 6.34 -24.62
C GLN A 109 23.39 4.97 -25.25
N ILE A 110 23.25 3.93 -24.43
CA ILE A 110 23.06 2.57 -24.87
C ILE A 110 21.65 2.42 -25.46
N THR A 111 21.57 1.93 -26.68
CA THR A 111 20.29 1.70 -27.36
C THR A 111 19.77 0.30 -27.08
N GLN A 112 18.47 0.09 -27.29
CA GLN A 112 17.87 -1.24 -27.16
C GLN A 112 18.40 -2.24 -28.20
N ASN A 113 18.90 -1.76 -29.34
CA ASN A 113 19.57 -2.62 -30.33
C ASN A 113 20.93 -3.11 -29.82
N ASP A 114 21.66 -2.26 -29.10
CA ASP A 114 22.94 -2.65 -28.49
C ASP A 114 22.69 -3.72 -27.41
N ILE A 115 21.72 -3.49 -26.52
CA ILE A 115 21.31 -4.47 -25.49
C ILE A 115 20.88 -5.79 -26.13
N ARG A 116 20.08 -5.71 -27.21
CA ARG A 116 19.64 -6.89 -27.95
C ARG A 116 20.82 -7.66 -28.57
N SER A 117 21.86 -6.98 -29.04
CA SER A 117 23.03 -7.65 -29.62
C SER A 117 23.89 -8.39 -28.59
N THR A 118 23.87 -7.92 -27.33
CA THR A 118 24.68 -8.49 -26.24
C THR A 118 23.93 -9.51 -25.38
N ALA A 119 22.61 -9.39 -25.31
CA ALA A 119 21.77 -10.24 -24.46
C ALA A 119 21.62 -11.65 -25.04
N ASP A 120 21.27 -12.60 -24.17
CA ASP A 120 20.91 -13.97 -24.51
C ASP A 120 19.61 -14.03 -25.33
N GLU A 121 19.42 -15.12 -26.10
CA GLU A 121 18.27 -15.27 -27.00
C GLU A 121 16.92 -15.13 -26.29
N ALA A 122 16.81 -15.59 -25.03
CA ALA A 122 15.58 -15.48 -24.26
C ALA A 122 15.26 -14.01 -23.95
N THR A 123 16.24 -13.23 -23.49
CA THR A 123 16.08 -11.78 -23.27
C THR A 123 15.85 -11.01 -24.57
N GLN A 124 16.48 -11.41 -25.67
CA GLN A 124 16.25 -10.81 -26.99
C GLN A 124 14.78 -10.96 -27.44
N GLN A 125 14.16 -12.11 -27.19
CA GLN A 125 12.76 -12.36 -27.58
C GLN A 125 11.75 -11.50 -26.81
N LYS A 126 12.13 -11.00 -25.62
CA LYS A 126 11.33 -10.09 -24.78
C LYS A 126 11.31 -8.66 -25.34
N ILE A 127 12.30 -8.29 -26.15
CA ILE A 127 12.32 -7.00 -26.85
C ILE A 127 11.48 -7.13 -28.13
N PHE A 128 10.26 -6.61 -28.09
CA PHE A 128 9.37 -6.60 -29.25
C PHE A 128 8.42 -5.40 -29.23
N ASP A 129 7.90 -5.07 -30.40
CA ASP A 129 6.94 -3.98 -30.60
C ASP A 129 5.71 -4.53 -31.33
N LEU A 130 4.53 -4.22 -30.81
CA LEU A 130 3.22 -4.55 -31.35
C LEU A 130 2.62 -3.31 -31.99
N ARG A 131 2.57 -3.29 -33.33
CA ARG A 131 2.01 -2.18 -34.10
C ARG A 131 0.52 -2.37 -34.32
N LEU A 132 -0.28 -1.57 -33.61
CA LEU A 132 -1.74 -1.61 -33.54
C LEU A 132 -2.34 -0.21 -33.79
N ASP A 133 -2.19 0.28 -35.02
CA ASP A 133 -2.44 1.69 -35.38
C ASP A 133 -3.92 2.13 -35.26
N GLN A 134 -4.86 1.19 -35.23
CA GLN A 134 -6.29 1.50 -35.40
C GLN A 134 -6.97 1.98 -34.09
N PHE A 135 -6.63 1.37 -32.95
CA PHE A 135 -7.42 1.48 -31.71
C PHE A 135 -6.73 2.21 -30.54
N GLY A 136 -5.55 2.78 -30.78
CA GLY A 136 -4.79 3.48 -29.73
C GLY A 136 -5.43 4.79 -29.23
N PRO A 137 -4.91 5.37 -28.14
CA PRO A 137 -3.75 4.91 -27.37
C PRO A 137 -4.01 3.71 -26.45
N TYR A 138 -2.95 2.94 -26.14
CA TYR A 138 -3.03 1.73 -25.31
C TYR A 138 -2.59 1.98 -23.87
N ARG A 139 -3.36 1.41 -22.94
CA ARG A 139 -2.94 1.16 -21.55
C ARG A 139 -2.63 -0.30 -21.35
N LEU A 140 -1.87 -0.60 -20.30
CA LEU A 140 -1.39 -1.95 -20.05
C LEU A 140 -1.42 -2.30 -18.57
N ASP A 141 -1.56 -3.59 -18.28
CA ASP A 141 -1.39 -4.12 -16.93
C ASP A 141 -0.78 -5.52 -16.97
N TYR A 142 0.27 -5.73 -16.20
CA TYR A 142 0.88 -7.03 -15.98
C TYR A 142 0.22 -7.74 -14.80
N THR A 143 0.08 -9.06 -14.89
CA THR A 143 -0.29 -9.83 -13.71
C THR A 143 0.80 -9.72 -12.65
N ARG A 144 0.42 -9.93 -11.38
CA ARG A 144 1.36 -9.93 -10.25
C ARG A 144 2.55 -10.89 -10.43
N ASN A 145 2.33 -12.02 -11.11
CA ASN A 145 3.38 -13.00 -11.43
C ASN A 145 4.28 -12.56 -12.60
N GLY A 146 3.94 -11.48 -13.31
CA GLY A 146 4.66 -10.99 -14.48
C GLY A 146 4.54 -11.86 -15.73
N ARG A 147 3.64 -12.85 -15.76
CA ARG A 147 3.51 -13.80 -16.88
C ARG A 147 2.57 -13.34 -17.98
N HIS A 148 1.48 -12.69 -17.59
CA HIS A 148 0.41 -12.31 -18.51
C HIS A 148 0.26 -10.81 -18.56
N LEU A 149 -0.11 -10.31 -19.72
CA LEU A 149 -0.27 -8.91 -20.04
C LEU A 149 -1.67 -8.70 -20.60
N VAL A 150 -2.34 -7.64 -20.17
CA VAL A 150 -3.51 -7.12 -20.85
C VAL A 150 -3.20 -5.75 -21.40
N ILE A 151 -3.64 -5.51 -22.63
CA ILE A 151 -3.61 -4.21 -23.26
C ILE A 151 -5.03 -3.76 -23.59
N GLY A 152 -5.31 -2.48 -23.39
CA GLY A 152 -6.59 -1.85 -23.71
C GLY A 152 -6.39 -0.58 -24.54
N GLY A 153 -6.84 -0.62 -25.80
CA GLY A 153 -6.88 0.52 -26.69
C GLY A 153 -8.08 1.42 -26.38
N ALA A 154 -7.86 2.73 -26.36
CA ALA A 154 -8.88 3.72 -26.02
C ALA A 154 -10.14 3.68 -26.90
N LYS A 155 -10.10 3.05 -28.09
CA LYS A 155 -11.25 2.90 -28.99
C LYS A 155 -12.03 1.58 -28.85
N GLY A 156 -11.65 0.68 -27.93
CA GLY A 156 -12.42 -0.52 -27.61
C GLY A 156 -11.69 -1.85 -27.79
N HIS A 157 -10.51 -1.87 -28.40
CA HIS A 157 -9.70 -3.07 -28.52
C HIS A 157 -9.15 -3.48 -27.16
N VAL A 158 -9.35 -4.72 -26.75
CA VAL A 158 -8.77 -5.29 -25.54
C VAL A 158 -8.20 -6.65 -25.89
N ALA A 159 -6.94 -6.88 -25.51
CA ALA A 159 -6.28 -8.17 -25.73
C ALA A 159 -5.56 -8.61 -24.47
N ALA A 160 -5.76 -9.87 -24.08
CA ALA A 160 -5.07 -10.53 -22.98
C ALA A 160 -4.22 -11.67 -23.54
N PHE A 161 -2.94 -11.71 -23.17
CA PHE A 161 -2.03 -12.73 -23.70
C PHE A 161 -0.88 -13.04 -22.72
N ASP A 162 -0.28 -14.20 -22.88
CA ASP A 162 1.04 -14.49 -22.33
C ASP A 162 2.07 -13.83 -23.23
N TRP A 163 2.75 -12.81 -22.71
CA TRP A 163 3.65 -11.98 -23.49
C TRP A 163 5.01 -12.67 -23.73
N GLN A 164 5.37 -13.68 -22.93
CA GLN A 164 6.62 -14.43 -23.13
C GLN A 164 6.47 -15.48 -24.20
N THR A 165 5.40 -16.29 -24.10
CA THR A 165 5.10 -17.30 -25.12
C THR A 165 4.44 -16.70 -26.36
N LYS A 166 3.97 -15.45 -26.27
CA LYS A 166 3.23 -14.72 -27.32
C LYS A 166 1.90 -15.39 -27.66
N ASN A 167 1.37 -16.20 -26.74
CA ASN A 167 0.11 -16.88 -26.89
C ASN A 167 -1.04 -15.98 -26.44
N LEU A 168 -1.97 -15.73 -27.35
CA LEU A 168 -3.18 -14.96 -27.10
C LEU A 168 -4.18 -15.78 -26.28
N HIS A 169 -4.68 -15.22 -25.18
CA HIS A 169 -5.81 -15.79 -24.43
C HIS A 169 -7.13 -15.31 -25.03
N CYS A 170 -7.27 -13.99 -25.15
CA CYS A 170 -8.44 -13.38 -25.76
C CYS A 170 -8.10 -12.09 -26.48
N GLU A 171 -8.88 -11.81 -27.51
CA GLU A 171 -8.91 -10.53 -28.20
C GLU A 171 -10.38 -10.19 -28.45
N ILE A 172 -10.80 -9.04 -27.93
CA ILE A 172 -12.17 -8.57 -28.03
C ILE A 172 -12.18 -7.12 -28.46
N ASN A 173 -13.27 -6.72 -29.12
CA ASN A 173 -13.53 -5.32 -29.41
C ASN A 173 -14.85 -4.91 -28.77
N VAL A 174 -14.75 -4.09 -27.74
CA VAL A 174 -15.86 -3.61 -26.92
C VAL A 174 -16.68 -2.53 -27.64
N MET A 175 -16.15 -1.94 -28.72
CA MET A 175 -16.80 -0.87 -29.50
C MET A 175 -17.15 0.40 -28.69
N GLU A 176 -16.64 0.50 -27.47
CA GLU A 176 -16.74 1.67 -26.60
C GLU A 176 -15.35 2.17 -26.21
N THR A 177 -15.30 3.37 -25.64
CA THR A 177 -14.03 3.89 -25.14
C THR A 177 -13.58 3.15 -23.90
N VAL A 178 -12.37 2.58 -23.93
CA VAL A 178 -11.74 1.96 -22.76
C VAL A 178 -10.86 2.99 -22.08
N ALA A 179 -11.17 3.29 -20.82
CA ALA A 179 -10.40 4.21 -20.01
C ALA A 179 -9.20 3.51 -19.37
N ASP A 180 -9.39 2.30 -18.85
CA ASP A 180 -8.36 1.55 -18.11
C ASP A 180 -8.62 0.05 -18.14
N VAL A 181 -7.57 -0.74 -17.92
CA VAL A 181 -7.68 -2.19 -17.80
C VAL A 181 -6.80 -2.68 -16.64
N LYS A 182 -7.31 -3.62 -15.85
CA LYS A 182 -6.59 -4.16 -14.70
C LYS A 182 -6.87 -5.65 -14.51
N TRP A 183 -5.83 -6.45 -14.29
CA TRP A 183 -5.98 -7.82 -13.82
C TRP A 183 -6.54 -7.85 -12.39
N LEU A 184 -7.24 -8.94 -12.06
CA LEU A 184 -7.68 -9.20 -10.70
C LEU A 184 -6.61 -10.05 -9.98
N HIS A 185 -7.01 -11.10 -9.27
CA HIS A 185 -6.07 -11.95 -8.52
C HIS A 185 -5.30 -12.93 -9.40
N GLN A 186 -5.81 -13.25 -10.60
CA GLN A 186 -5.21 -14.21 -11.53
C GLN A 186 -5.43 -13.80 -12.98
N GLU A 187 -4.76 -14.52 -13.89
CA GLU A 187 -4.94 -14.42 -15.35
C GLU A 187 -6.32 -14.88 -15.85
N THR A 188 -7.18 -15.38 -14.96
CA THR A 188 -8.52 -15.84 -15.30
C THR A 188 -9.49 -14.69 -15.49
N MET A 189 -9.30 -13.57 -14.80
CA MET A 189 -10.25 -12.46 -14.85
C MET A 189 -9.57 -11.11 -14.84
N PHE A 190 -10.06 -10.21 -15.67
CA PHE A 190 -9.63 -8.82 -15.73
C PHE A 190 -10.83 -7.88 -15.78
N ALA A 191 -10.64 -6.68 -15.25
CA ALA A 191 -11.61 -5.61 -15.24
C ALA A 191 -11.26 -4.57 -16.30
N VAL A 192 -12.26 -4.16 -17.08
CA VAL A 192 -12.15 -3.13 -18.12
C VAL A 192 -13.07 -1.97 -17.74
N ALA A 193 -12.50 -0.78 -17.58
CA ALA A 193 -13.25 0.45 -17.40
C ALA A 193 -13.72 0.95 -18.77
N GLN A 194 -14.98 0.66 -19.11
CA GLN A 194 -15.61 1.18 -20.33
C GLN A 194 -16.12 2.61 -20.10
N ARG A 195 -16.80 3.17 -21.10
CA ARG A 195 -17.27 4.56 -21.06
C ARG A 195 -18.17 4.83 -19.86
N LYS A 196 -19.10 3.92 -19.58
CA LYS A 196 -20.12 4.10 -18.54
C LYS A 196 -19.88 3.24 -17.31
N ASN A 197 -19.63 1.94 -17.47
CA ASN A 197 -19.50 1.03 -16.33
C ASN A 197 -18.17 0.27 -16.42
N VAL A 198 -17.77 -0.31 -15.30
CA VAL A 198 -16.69 -1.30 -15.26
C VAL A 198 -17.28 -2.68 -15.57
N TYR A 199 -16.62 -3.42 -16.45
CA TYR A 199 -16.97 -4.79 -16.79
C TYR A 199 -15.86 -5.73 -16.34
N ILE A 200 -16.23 -6.92 -15.89
CA ILE A 200 -15.29 -8.00 -15.60
C ILE A 200 -15.45 -9.07 -16.68
N TYR A 201 -14.32 -9.48 -17.26
CA TYR A 201 -14.24 -10.49 -18.30
C TYR A 201 -13.51 -11.72 -17.79
N ASP A 202 -13.84 -12.86 -18.38
CA ASP A 202 -13.08 -14.11 -18.25
C ASP A 202 -11.84 -14.11 -19.17
N ASN A 203 -10.96 -15.09 -19.00
CA ASN A 203 -9.77 -15.28 -19.84
C ASN A 203 -10.08 -15.50 -21.32
N GLN A 204 -11.27 -16.01 -21.65
CA GLN A 204 -11.77 -16.16 -23.02
C GLN A 204 -12.39 -14.88 -23.59
N GLY A 205 -12.49 -13.80 -22.79
CA GLY A 205 -13.15 -12.55 -23.20
C GLY A 205 -14.67 -12.57 -23.08
N ILE A 206 -15.23 -13.53 -22.32
CA ILE A 206 -16.67 -13.58 -22.02
C ILE A 206 -16.97 -12.57 -20.90
N GLU A 207 -18.00 -11.74 -21.08
CA GLU A 207 -18.48 -10.82 -20.05
C GLU A 207 -19.09 -11.60 -18.87
N LEU A 208 -18.49 -11.46 -17.68
CA LEU A 208 -19.01 -12.05 -16.45
C LEU A 208 -19.96 -11.09 -15.72
N HIS A 209 -19.51 -9.85 -15.53
CA HIS A 209 -20.23 -8.86 -14.73
C HIS A 209 -20.19 -7.47 -15.35
N CYS A 210 -21.33 -6.76 -15.26
CA CYS A 210 -21.44 -5.32 -15.52
C CYS A 210 -21.70 -4.59 -14.19
N LEU A 211 -20.70 -3.87 -13.70
CA LEU A 211 -20.73 -3.19 -12.40
C LEU A 211 -21.35 -1.80 -12.51
N LYS A 212 -22.68 -1.73 -12.44
CA LYS A 212 -23.45 -0.48 -12.61
C LYS A 212 -23.19 0.57 -11.51
N HIS A 213 -22.70 0.16 -10.34
CA HIS A 213 -22.36 1.09 -9.25
C HIS A 213 -21.05 1.84 -9.52
N LEU A 214 -20.14 1.26 -10.32
CA LEU A 214 -18.86 1.85 -10.70
C LEU A 214 -19.00 2.67 -11.99
N ASP A 215 -19.73 3.78 -11.89
CA ASP A 215 -20.02 4.63 -13.05
C ASP A 215 -18.83 5.54 -13.42
N SER A 216 -18.51 5.57 -14.71
CA SER A 216 -17.53 6.45 -15.36
C SER A 216 -16.14 6.34 -14.72
N ALA A 217 -15.67 5.11 -14.51
CA ALA A 217 -14.33 4.81 -14.00
C ALA A 217 -13.25 5.26 -14.99
N LEU A 218 -12.23 5.94 -14.49
CA LEU A 218 -11.07 6.43 -15.27
C LEU A 218 -9.80 5.66 -14.97
N ARG A 219 -9.68 5.17 -13.74
CA ARG A 219 -8.60 4.32 -13.26
C ARG A 219 -9.12 3.18 -12.42
N LEU A 220 -8.48 2.03 -12.53
CA LEU A 220 -8.74 0.83 -11.76
C LEU A 220 -7.44 0.36 -11.11
N GLU A 221 -7.53 -0.06 -9.85
CA GLU A 221 -6.42 -0.71 -9.16
C GLU A 221 -6.94 -1.89 -8.35
N PHE A 222 -6.18 -2.99 -8.33
CA PHE A 222 -6.57 -4.19 -7.61
C PHE A 222 -5.68 -4.41 -6.39
N LEU A 223 -6.30 -4.67 -5.25
CA LEU A 223 -5.65 -4.98 -3.97
C LEU A 223 -5.63 -6.50 -3.78
N PRO A 224 -4.52 -7.18 -4.09
CA PRO A 224 -4.52 -8.64 -4.23
C PRO A 224 -4.76 -9.38 -2.92
N TYR A 225 -4.22 -8.89 -1.80
CA TYR A 225 -4.38 -9.53 -0.49
C TYR A 225 -5.79 -9.37 0.11
N HIS A 226 -6.52 -8.34 -0.31
CA HIS A 226 -7.83 -7.98 0.23
C HIS A 226 -8.98 -8.36 -0.72
N PHE A 227 -8.65 -8.74 -1.96
CA PHE A 227 -9.60 -8.96 -3.06
C PHE A 227 -10.49 -7.75 -3.35
N LEU A 228 -9.92 -6.55 -3.28
CA LEU A 228 -10.66 -5.31 -3.53
C LEU A 228 -10.28 -4.71 -4.88
N LEU A 229 -11.29 -4.46 -5.71
CA LEU A 229 -11.16 -3.61 -6.89
C LEU A 229 -11.49 -2.17 -6.48
N VAL A 230 -10.51 -1.30 -6.64
CA VAL A 230 -10.64 0.13 -6.41
C VAL A 230 -10.90 0.80 -7.74
N SER A 231 -11.92 1.65 -7.77
CA SER A 231 -12.26 2.43 -8.95
C SER A 231 -12.30 3.91 -8.63
N ALA A 232 -11.63 4.70 -9.47
CA ALA A 232 -11.65 6.15 -9.43
C ALA A 232 -12.54 6.70 -10.55
N SER A 233 -13.62 7.37 -10.17
CA SER A 233 -14.61 7.90 -11.11
C SER A 233 -14.29 9.33 -11.57
N ALA A 234 -14.69 9.65 -12.80
CA ALA A 234 -14.70 11.01 -13.33
C ALA A 234 -15.53 11.98 -12.47
N LYS A 235 -16.53 11.46 -11.73
CA LYS A 235 -17.41 12.25 -10.84
C LYS A 235 -16.80 12.55 -9.47
N GLY A 236 -15.59 12.09 -9.18
CA GLY A 236 -14.92 12.33 -7.89
C GLY A 236 -15.26 11.31 -6.80
N TYR A 237 -15.84 10.17 -7.18
CA TYR A 237 -16.11 9.04 -6.30
C TYR A 237 -14.96 8.04 -6.36
N LEU A 238 -14.53 7.60 -5.18
CA LEU A 238 -13.62 6.48 -4.97
C LEU A 238 -14.43 5.33 -4.41
N SER A 239 -14.50 4.22 -5.13
CA SER A 239 -15.31 3.07 -4.75
C SER A 239 -14.45 1.83 -4.57
N TYR A 240 -14.70 1.10 -3.49
CA TYR A 240 -14.06 -0.17 -3.14
C TYR A 240 -15.07 -1.30 -3.30
N LEU A 241 -14.80 -2.18 -4.25
CA LEU A 241 -15.63 -3.36 -4.52
C LEU A 241 -14.88 -4.61 -4.07
N ASP A 242 -15.52 -5.43 -3.24
CA ASP A 242 -15.03 -6.78 -2.94
C ASP A 242 -15.35 -7.70 -4.13
N VAL A 243 -14.30 -8.19 -4.80
CA VAL A 243 -14.45 -9.08 -5.96
C VAL A 243 -14.90 -10.47 -5.54
N SER A 244 -14.46 -10.96 -4.37
CA SER A 244 -14.80 -12.31 -3.92
C SER A 244 -16.27 -12.45 -3.50
N ILE A 245 -16.84 -11.40 -2.89
CA ILE A 245 -18.23 -11.39 -2.42
C ILE A 245 -19.16 -10.70 -3.44
N GLY A 246 -18.62 -9.84 -4.30
CA GLY A 246 -19.39 -9.03 -5.24
C GLY A 246 -20.13 -7.85 -4.60
N LYS A 247 -19.68 -7.38 -3.43
CA LYS A 247 -20.32 -6.29 -2.67
C LYS A 247 -19.44 -5.05 -2.62
N GLU A 248 -20.05 -3.89 -2.83
CA GLU A 248 -19.37 -2.61 -2.58
C GLU A 248 -19.21 -2.40 -1.08
N ILE A 249 -17.97 -2.22 -0.64
CA ILE A 249 -17.63 -1.98 0.77
C ILE A 249 -17.81 -0.50 1.10
N SER A 250 -17.27 0.37 0.26
CA SER A 250 -17.33 1.80 0.49
C SER A 250 -17.31 2.59 -0.82
N GLY A 251 -18.20 3.59 -0.89
CA GLY A 251 -18.25 4.62 -1.91
C GLY A 251 -17.96 5.98 -1.28
N ILE A 252 -16.79 6.54 -1.54
CA ILE A 252 -16.25 7.73 -0.87
C ILE A 252 -16.25 8.90 -1.85
N CYS A 253 -16.92 10.00 -1.48
CA CYS A 253 -16.90 11.23 -2.25
C CYS A 253 -15.70 12.09 -1.83
N THR A 254 -14.71 12.24 -2.70
CA THR A 254 -13.46 12.94 -2.40
C THR A 254 -13.61 14.47 -2.36
N LYS A 255 -14.66 15.01 -3.00
CA LYS A 255 -14.97 16.46 -3.13
C LYS A 255 -13.84 17.29 -3.77
N GLN A 256 -12.93 16.67 -4.51
CA GLN A 256 -11.77 17.33 -5.11
C GLN A 256 -11.75 17.26 -6.66
N GLY A 257 -12.88 16.89 -7.26
CA GLY A 257 -13.08 16.91 -8.71
C GLY A 257 -12.81 15.55 -9.37
N ARG A 258 -12.37 15.60 -10.63
CA ARG A 258 -12.11 14.42 -11.47
C ARG A 258 -10.87 13.65 -10.99
N LEU A 259 -10.96 12.32 -10.93
CA LEU A 259 -9.89 11.45 -10.46
C LEU A 259 -9.25 10.71 -11.64
N ASP A 260 -8.24 11.31 -12.24
CA ASP A 260 -7.49 10.72 -13.37
C ASP A 260 -6.30 9.85 -12.92
N ILE A 261 -5.91 9.93 -11.64
CA ILE A 261 -4.69 9.33 -11.09
C ILE A 261 -5.04 8.54 -9.84
N LEU A 262 -4.66 7.27 -9.83
CA LEU A 262 -4.92 6.30 -8.78
C LEU A 262 -3.73 5.36 -8.73
N THR A 263 -3.12 5.22 -7.56
CA THR A 263 -2.13 4.17 -7.30
C THR A 263 -2.30 3.59 -5.91
N VAL A 264 -1.81 2.37 -5.72
CA VAL A 264 -1.89 1.66 -4.44
C VAL A 264 -0.50 1.53 -3.86
N ASN A 265 -0.38 1.71 -2.55
CA ASN A 265 0.82 1.31 -1.84
C ASN A 265 0.81 -0.22 -1.66
N PRO A 266 1.76 -0.97 -2.26
CA PRO A 266 1.75 -2.43 -2.23
C PRO A 266 1.92 -3.00 -0.82
N GLN A 267 2.57 -2.28 0.10
CA GLN A 267 2.81 -2.74 1.47
C GLN A 267 1.61 -2.47 2.39
N SER A 268 1.02 -1.27 2.33
CA SER A 268 -0.04 -0.84 3.26
C SER A 268 -1.45 -0.98 2.70
N ALA A 269 -1.61 -1.31 1.41
CA ALA A 269 -2.89 -1.36 0.72
C ALA A 269 -3.66 -0.02 0.69
N ILE A 270 -2.99 1.09 1.01
CA ILE A 270 -3.56 2.43 1.00
C ILE A 270 -3.58 2.95 -0.43
N VAL A 271 -4.70 3.60 -0.77
CA VAL A 271 -4.89 4.18 -2.09
C VAL A 271 -4.41 5.63 -2.09
N HIS A 272 -3.52 5.96 -3.01
CA HIS A 272 -3.05 7.30 -3.29
C HIS A 272 -3.84 7.86 -4.48
N LEU A 273 -4.57 8.94 -4.24
CA LEU A 273 -5.32 9.67 -5.27
C LEU A 273 -4.63 11.01 -5.56
N GLY A 274 -4.33 11.24 -6.84
CA GLY A 274 -3.83 12.51 -7.33
C GLY A 274 -4.96 13.44 -7.76
N HIS A 275 -4.97 14.67 -7.24
CA HIS A 275 -6.01 15.65 -7.56
C HIS A 275 -5.53 16.72 -8.55
N PRO A 276 -6.47 17.36 -9.29
CA PRO A 276 -6.17 18.50 -10.15
C PRO A 276 -5.56 19.70 -9.40
N ASN A 277 -5.72 19.77 -8.08
CA ASN A 277 -5.18 20.86 -7.24
C ASN A 277 -3.69 20.67 -6.88
N GLY A 278 -3.03 19.61 -7.36
CA GLY A 278 -1.63 19.32 -7.04
C GLY A 278 -1.42 18.60 -5.70
N THR A 279 -2.52 18.21 -5.03
CA THR A 279 -2.50 17.46 -3.78
C THR A 279 -2.66 15.97 -4.03
N VAL A 280 -1.86 15.15 -3.35
CA VAL A 280 -2.09 13.70 -3.23
C VAL A 280 -2.81 13.43 -1.92
N SER A 281 -3.91 12.68 -1.97
CA SER A 281 -4.67 12.26 -0.79
C SER A 281 -4.58 10.75 -0.62
N LEU A 282 -4.39 10.31 0.62
CA LEU A 282 -4.27 8.91 1.01
C LEU A 282 -5.62 8.43 1.57
N TRP A 283 -6.13 7.32 1.05
CA TRP A 283 -7.46 6.80 1.37
C TRP A 283 -7.40 5.37 1.88
N THR A 284 -8.21 5.13 2.91
CA THR A 284 -8.53 3.80 3.42
C THR A 284 -10.04 3.60 3.27
N PRO A 285 -10.52 2.36 3.07
CA PRO A 285 -11.95 2.09 2.97
C PRO A 285 -12.71 2.38 4.27
N ASN A 286 -11.98 2.48 5.39
CA ASN A 286 -12.51 2.61 6.75
C ASN A 286 -12.87 4.05 7.12
N MET A 287 -12.31 5.03 6.42
CA MET A 287 -12.49 6.45 6.72
C MET A 287 -13.16 7.17 5.54
N LYS A 288 -14.19 7.98 5.83
CA LYS A 288 -14.83 8.84 4.81
C LYS A 288 -14.02 10.09 4.47
N GLU A 289 -13.07 10.43 5.33
CA GLU A 289 -12.10 11.51 5.11
C GLU A 289 -10.74 10.88 4.78
N PRO A 290 -9.89 11.58 4.01
CA PRO A 290 -8.59 11.04 3.65
C PRO A 290 -7.69 10.95 4.88
N ALA A 291 -6.99 9.84 5.02
CA ALA A 291 -6.09 9.56 6.13
C ALA A 291 -4.92 10.56 6.18
N ALA A 292 -4.44 11.00 5.01
CA ALA A 292 -3.46 12.08 4.89
C ALA A 292 -3.67 12.87 3.59
N LYS A 293 -3.24 14.14 3.59
CA LYS A 293 -3.18 14.98 2.38
C LYS A 293 -1.80 15.61 2.28
N ILE A 294 -1.17 15.46 1.11
CA ILE A 294 0.18 15.95 0.83
C ILE A 294 0.06 16.94 -0.33
N LEU A 295 0.51 18.17 -0.13
CA LEU A 295 0.62 19.15 -1.22
C LEU A 295 1.93 18.91 -1.97
N CYS A 296 1.85 18.25 -3.12
CA CYS A 296 3.03 17.88 -3.89
C CYS A 296 3.43 19.00 -4.85
N HIS A 297 2.48 19.48 -5.65
CA HIS A 297 2.70 20.45 -6.73
C HIS A 297 1.78 21.66 -6.60
N ALA A 298 2.17 22.78 -7.21
CA ALA A 298 1.33 23.98 -7.29
C ALA A 298 0.29 23.90 -8.44
N SER A 299 0.53 22.99 -9.39
CA SER A 299 -0.33 22.73 -10.56
C SER A 299 -1.00 21.36 -10.43
N CYS A 300 -1.83 21.00 -11.40
CA CYS A 300 -2.35 19.64 -11.51
C CYS A 300 -1.23 18.59 -11.59
N LEU A 301 -1.49 17.48 -10.90
CA LEU A 301 -0.70 16.26 -10.98
C LEU A 301 -0.93 15.58 -12.33
N ARG A 302 0.10 14.90 -12.82
CA ARG A 302 0.06 14.06 -14.02
C ARG A 302 0.06 12.59 -13.66
N ASP A 303 0.91 12.20 -12.70
CA ASP A 303 0.91 10.85 -12.18
C ASP A 303 1.52 10.76 -10.78
N VAL A 304 1.29 9.63 -10.13
CA VAL A 304 1.80 9.27 -8.81
C VAL A 304 2.17 7.80 -8.81
N SER A 305 3.40 7.44 -8.47
CA SER A 305 3.81 6.04 -8.30
C SER A 305 4.42 5.80 -6.92
N VAL A 306 4.27 4.58 -6.41
CA VAL A 306 4.74 4.17 -5.08
C VAL A 306 5.75 3.04 -5.23
N ASP A 307 6.83 3.13 -4.48
CA ASP A 307 7.87 2.10 -4.45
C ASP A 307 7.34 0.76 -3.93
N ALA A 308 7.92 -0.35 -4.38
CA ALA A 308 7.56 -1.70 -3.95
C ALA A 308 7.72 -1.91 -2.44
N SER A 309 8.68 -1.20 -1.82
CA SER A 309 8.85 -1.19 -0.37
C SER A 309 7.78 -0.43 0.40
N GLY A 310 6.92 0.35 -0.29
CA GLY A 310 5.87 1.16 0.32
C GLY A 310 6.34 2.40 1.07
N ASN A 311 7.64 2.70 1.06
CA ASN A 311 8.23 3.80 1.83
C ASN A 311 8.36 5.11 1.04
N TYR A 312 8.44 5.04 -0.28
CA TYR A 312 8.70 6.20 -1.13
C TYR A 312 7.58 6.39 -2.16
N MET A 313 7.32 7.64 -2.52
CA MET A 313 6.34 8.01 -3.53
C MET A 313 6.95 9.04 -4.49
N ALA A 314 6.80 8.81 -5.79
CA ALA A 314 7.16 9.75 -6.84
C ALA A 314 5.90 10.42 -7.39
N THR A 315 6.01 11.70 -7.69
CA THR A 315 4.90 12.52 -8.19
C THR A 315 5.37 13.42 -9.31
N THR A 316 4.57 13.53 -10.36
CA THR A 316 4.81 14.41 -11.50
C THR A 316 3.70 15.43 -11.62
N GLY A 317 4.07 16.67 -11.93
CA GLY A 317 3.13 17.76 -12.09
C GLY A 317 3.30 18.51 -13.41
N MET A 318 2.23 19.21 -13.82
CA MET A 318 2.28 20.17 -14.92
C MET A 318 3.19 21.38 -14.66
N ASP A 319 3.69 21.54 -13.43
CA ASP A 319 4.73 22.50 -13.04
C ASP A 319 6.13 22.09 -13.54
N ARG A 320 6.21 20.99 -14.31
CA ARG A 320 7.43 20.42 -14.90
C ARG A 320 8.41 19.95 -13.83
N ARG A 321 7.88 19.52 -12.68
CA ARG A 321 8.67 18.95 -11.60
C ARG A 321 8.34 17.48 -11.41
N LEU A 322 9.38 16.72 -11.13
CA LEU A 322 9.29 15.40 -10.53
C LEU A 322 9.73 15.56 -9.07
N LYS A 323 8.91 15.09 -8.14
CA LYS A 323 9.20 15.14 -6.70
C LYS A 323 9.07 13.77 -6.08
N ILE A 324 9.97 13.47 -5.16
CA ILE A 324 9.99 12.22 -4.41
C ILE A 324 9.76 12.52 -2.94
N PHE A 325 8.90 11.72 -2.31
CA PHE A 325 8.47 11.87 -0.93
C PHE A 325 8.78 10.60 -0.14
N ASP A 326 9.19 10.77 1.11
CA ASP A 326 9.20 9.68 2.10
C ASP A 326 7.80 9.61 2.74
N LEU A 327 7.10 8.49 2.57
CA LEU A 327 5.75 8.28 3.08
C LEU A 327 5.70 8.05 4.59
N ARG A 328 6.83 7.71 5.23
CA ARG A 328 6.88 7.55 6.69
C ARG A 328 6.93 8.88 7.42
N THR A 329 7.57 9.87 6.80
CA THR A 329 7.74 11.23 7.37
C THR A 329 6.92 12.30 6.66
N TYR A 330 6.34 11.98 5.50
CA TYR A 330 5.62 12.87 4.60
C TYR A 330 6.43 14.08 4.13
N LYS A 331 7.75 13.92 4.01
CA LYS A 331 8.67 14.99 3.58
C LYS A 331 9.16 14.77 2.16
N GLU A 332 9.35 15.87 1.44
CA GLU A 332 10.01 15.89 0.13
C GLU A 332 11.49 15.53 0.32
N LEU A 333 11.95 14.48 -0.37
CA LEU A 333 13.33 14.00 -0.39
C LEU A 333 14.11 14.69 -1.49
N SER A 334 13.57 14.65 -2.71
CA SER A 334 14.25 15.15 -3.90
C SER A 334 13.27 15.80 -4.88
N ARG A 335 13.80 16.73 -5.68
CA ARG A 335 13.04 17.54 -6.64
C ARG A 335 13.81 17.77 -7.90
N PHE A 336 13.32 17.25 -9.01
CA PHE A 336 13.85 17.44 -10.35
C PHE A 336 13.00 18.44 -11.11
N GLN A 337 13.66 19.41 -11.74
CA GLN A 337 13.01 20.41 -12.57
C GLN A 337 13.40 20.14 -14.02
N TYR A 338 12.41 19.92 -14.86
CA TYR A 338 12.62 19.81 -16.30
C TYR A 338 12.67 21.18 -16.97
N ASN A 339 13.30 21.23 -18.13
CA ASN A 339 13.42 22.43 -18.95
C ASN A 339 12.04 23.02 -19.32
N LYS A 340 12.00 24.32 -19.63
CA LYS A 340 10.76 25.12 -19.72
C LYS A 340 9.67 24.60 -20.69
N ARG A 341 9.98 23.67 -21.59
CA ARG A 341 9.02 23.17 -22.61
C ARG A 341 8.47 21.76 -22.36
N GLN A 342 9.04 20.99 -21.42
CA GLN A 342 8.69 19.57 -21.28
C GLN A 342 8.08 19.29 -19.91
N CYS A 343 6.93 18.61 -19.90
CA CYS A 343 6.28 18.13 -18.69
C CYS A 343 6.52 16.61 -18.57
N PRO A 344 6.88 16.10 -17.37
CA PRO A 344 6.89 14.67 -17.14
C PRO A 344 5.44 14.13 -17.11
N GLY A 345 5.27 12.94 -17.65
CA GLY A 345 4.00 12.25 -17.81
C GLY A 345 3.78 11.18 -16.73
N VAL A 346 3.54 9.96 -17.21
CA VAL A 346 3.32 8.73 -16.43
C VAL A 346 4.61 8.26 -15.76
N LEU A 347 4.46 7.67 -14.58
CA LEU A 347 5.50 7.17 -13.71
C LEU A 347 5.26 5.70 -13.35
N ASP A 348 6.34 4.92 -13.23
CA ASP A 348 6.27 3.64 -12.55
C ASP A 348 7.55 3.30 -11.79
N PHE A 349 7.41 2.59 -10.66
CA PHE A 349 8.54 2.09 -9.87
C PHE A 349 8.72 0.60 -10.10
N SER A 350 9.96 0.21 -10.38
CA SER A 350 10.34 -1.19 -10.44
C SER A 350 10.44 -1.79 -9.03
N GLN A 351 10.45 -3.12 -8.94
CA GLN A 351 10.62 -3.85 -7.67
C GLN A 351 11.94 -3.49 -6.95
N LYS A 352 12.96 -3.09 -7.70
CA LYS A 352 14.28 -2.66 -7.21
C LYS A 352 14.40 -1.15 -6.98
N GLY A 353 13.33 -0.38 -7.21
CA GLY A 353 13.33 1.07 -6.99
C GLY A 353 13.89 1.89 -8.15
N ILE A 354 14.02 1.31 -9.35
CA ILE A 354 14.24 2.09 -10.58
C ILE A 354 12.94 2.83 -10.91
N LEU A 355 13.04 4.14 -11.16
CA LEU A 355 11.89 4.97 -11.54
C LEU A 355 11.87 5.19 -13.05
N ALA A 356 10.81 4.75 -13.71
CA ALA A 356 10.52 5.10 -15.09
C ALA A 356 9.72 6.40 -15.15
N VAL A 357 10.18 7.36 -15.95
CA VAL A 357 9.49 8.62 -16.21
C VAL A 357 9.27 8.78 -17.69
N SER A 358 8.01 8.82 -18.11
CA SER A 358 7.68 9.16 -19.49
C SER A 358 7.70 10.67 -19.72
N ARG A 359 8.20 11.08 -20.87
CA ARG A 359 8.27 12.46 -21.35
C ARG A 359 7.85 12.47 -22.81
N GLU A 360 6.59 12.80 -23.06
CA GLU A 360 5.98 12.78 -24.40
C GLU A 360 6.17 11.42 -25.10
N ASN A 361 7.20 11.27 -25.93
CA ASN A 361 7.54 10.06 -26.65
C ASN A 361 8.87 9.41 -26.18
N VAL A 362 9.42 9.86 -25.06
CA VAL A 362 10.68 9.36 -24.49
C VAL A 362 10.41 8.76 -23.13
N VAL A 363 11.12 7.69 -22.77
CA VAL A 363 11.18 7.15 -21.41
C VAL A 363 12.58 7.37 -20.85
N GLU A 364 12.65 8.01 -19.69
CA GLU A 364 13.86 8.23 -18.91
C GLU A 364 13.79 7.35 -17.66
N LEU A 365 14.82 6.54 -17.43
CA LEU A 365 14.91 5.64 -16.28
C LEU A 365 15.92 6.19 -15.29
N TYR A 366 15.59 6.23 -14.01
CA TYR A 366 16.48 6.73 -12.96
C TYR A 366 16.69 5.68 -11.87
N GLN A 367 17.95 5.45 -11.53
CA GLN A 367 18.36 4.58 -10.43
C GLN A 367 18.65 5.42 -9.16
N ASP A 368 18.42 4.83 -7.98
CA ASP A 368 18.79 5.38 -6.67
C ASP A 368 18.22 6.77 -6.32
N MET A 369 17.01 7.04 -6.79
CA MET A 369 16.34 8.31 -6.56
C MET A 369 15.81 8.49 -5.12
N THR A 370 15.77 7.41 -4.36
CA THR A 370 15.26 7.35 -2.98
C THR A 370 16.31 7.71 -1.94
N ASN A 371 17.60 7.66 -2.29
CA ASN A 371 18.69 8.02 -1.41
C ASN A 371 18.80 9.54 -1.25
N GLN A 372 18.77 10.04 -0.01
CA GLN A 372 18.92 11.48 0.25
C GLN A 372 20.31 12.03 -0.11
N ALA A 373 21.35 11.18 -0.02
CA ALA A 373 22.73 11.59 -0.22
C ALA A 373 23.15 11.66 -1.70
N TYR A 374 22.47 10.90 -2.56
CA TYR A 374 22.82 10.79 -3.97
C TYR A 374 21.67 11.31 -4.82
N ARG A 375 22.01 12.11 -5.83
CA ARG A 375 21.04 12.65 -6.76
C ARG A 375 21.58 12.45 -8.17
N PRO A 376 20.97 11.59 -9.00
CA PRO A 376 21.49 11.34 -10.33
C PRO A 376 21.34 12.61 -11.19
N GLU A 377 22.43 13.05 -11.81
CA GLU A 377 22.39 14.16 -12.78
C GLU A 377 21.87 13.70 -14.15
N ARG A 378 22.02 12.41 -14.44
CA ARG A 378 21.71 11.79 -15.74
C ARG A 378 20.83 10.56 -15.52
N PRO A 379 19.96 10.22 -16.50
CA PRO A 379 19.19 8.98 -16.43
C PRO A 379 20.13 7.76 -16.53
N TYR A 380 19.69 6.64 -15.96
CA TYR A 380 20.29 5.33 -16.14
C TYR A 380 20.16 4.87 -17.59
N LEU A 381 18.94 4.89 -18.13
CA LEU A 381 18.66 4.55 -19.52
C LEU A 381 17.73 5.58 -20.15
N TYR A 382 17.90 5.77 -21.46
CA TYR A 382 17.12 6.70 -22.26
C TYR A 382 16.59 5.95 -23.48
N HIS A 383 15.26 5.89 -23.63
CA HIS A 383 14.63 5.24 -24.77
C HIS A 383 13.63 6.18 -25.46
N ARG A 384 13.65 6.21 -26.79
CA ARG A 384 12.74 7.04 -27.59
C ARG A 384 11.80 6.15 -28.38
N CYS A 385 10.50 6.35 -28.16
CA CYS A 385 9.42 5.71 -28.90
C CYS A 385 8.98 6.59 -30.08
N ASP A 386 8.31 5.96 -31.04
CA ASP A 386 7.81 6.61 -32.25
C ASP A 386 6.64 7.58 -31.98
N ARG A 387 5.80 7.24 -31.00
CA ARG A 387 4.59 7.99 -30.65
C ARG A 387 4.54 8.35 -29.17
N LEU A 388 3.54 9.18 -28.84
CA LEU A 388 3.26 9.60 -27.47
C LEU A 388 2.91 8.39 -26.62
N ILE A 389 3.53 8.35 -25.44
CA ILE A 389 3.36 7.33 -24.43
C ILE A 389 2.15 7.69 -23.60
N GLN A 390 1.27 6.71 -23.43
CA GLN A 390 0.05 6.82 -22.64
C GLN A 390 0.18 6.13 -21.28
N ASP A 391 0.98 5.06 -21.20
CA ASP A 391 1.17 4.28 -19.99
C ASP A 391 2.52 3.57 -19.96
N VAL A 392 3.04 3.30 -18.76
CA VAL A 392 4.32 2.62 -18.54
C VAL A 392 4.19 1.73 -17.31
N MET A 393 4.63 0.47 -17.41
CA MET A 393 4.64 -0.45 -16.27
C MET A 393 5.81 -1.42 -16.35
N PHE A 394 6.53 -1.60 -15.25
CA PHE A 394 7.53 -2.66 -15.13
C PHE A 394 6.87 -4.03 -15.05
N CYS A 395 7.47 -5.00 -15.72
CA CYS A 395 7.09 -6.38 -15.54
C CYS A 395 7.61 -6.88 -14.19
N PRO A 396 6.76 -7.46 -13.32
CA PRO A 396 7.23 -8.12 -12.10
C PRO A 396 8.23 -9.25 -12.41
N TYR A 397 9.28 -9.36 -11.59
CA TYR A 397 10.30 -10.42 -11.62
C TYR A 397 11.19 -10.50 -12.86
N GLU A 398 10.98 -9.64 -13.86
CA GLU A 398 11.82 -9.62 -15.05
C GLU A 398 12.32 -8.21 -15.36
N ASP A 399 13.46 -8.14 -16.02
CA ASP A 399 14.11 -6.88 -16.41
C ASP A 399 13.45 -6.24 -17.64
N VAL A 400 12.13 -6.05 -17.60
CA VAL A 400 11.32 -5.58 -18.73
C VAL A 400 10.45 -4.41 -18.31
N LEU A 401 10.36 -3.41 -19.19
CA LEU A 401 9.43 -2.30 -19.10
C LEU A 401 8.47 -2.33 -20.28
N GLY A 402 7.18 -2.45 -19.98
CA GLY A 402 6.10 -2.31 -20.95
C GLY A 402 5.75 -0.84 -21.15
N ILE A 403 5.62 -0.43 -22.41
CA ILE A 403 5.29 0.94 -22.80
C ILE A 403 4.05 0.90 -23.70
N GLY A 404 2.96 1.48 -23.23
CA GLY A 404 1.75 1.68 -23.99
C GLY A 404 1.82 3.03 -24.71
N HIS A 405 1.78 3.02 -26.03
CA HIS A 405 1.82 4.24 -26.83
C HIS A 405 0.64 4.32 -27.80
N SER A 406 0.53 5.46 -28.49
CA SER A 406 -0.59 5.70 -29.41
C SER A 406 -0.67 4.69 -30.56
N LEU A 407 0.46 4.08 -30.95
CA LEU A 407 0.56 3.14 -32.05
C LEU A 407 0.38 1.67 -31.63
N GLY A 408 0.23 1.36 -30.34
CA GLY A 408 0.34 -0.02 -29.85
C GLY A 408 1.14 -0.15 -28.56
N PHE A 409 1.95 -1.21 -28.47
CA PHE A 409 2.69 -1.59 -27.26
C PHE A 409 4.13 -1.96 -27.59
N SER A 410 5.08 -1.40 -26.85
CA SER A 410 6.51 -1.72 -26.95
C SER A 410 7.00 -2.33 -25.64
N SER A 411 7.74 -3.43 -25.73
CA SER A 411 8.44 -4.07 -24.61
C SER A 411 9.94 -3.80 -24.75
N ILE A 412 10.53 -3.15 -23.74
CA ILE A 412 11.97 -2.86 -23.70
C ILE A 412 12.63 -3.55 -22.51
N VAL A 413 13.91 -3.87 -22.63
CA VAL A 413 14.68 -4.48 -21.54
C VAL A 413 15.40 -3.40 -20.75
N VAL A 414 15.27 -3.48 -19.42
CA VAL A 414 15.89 -2.56 -18.46
C VAL A 414 16.64 -3.41 -17.43
N PRO A 415 17.95 -3.63 -17.62
CA PRO A 415 18.74 -4.46 -16.71
C PRO A 415 18.68 -3.92 -15.26
N GLY A 416 18.41 -4.79 -14.30
CA GLY A 416 18.34 -4.45 -12.88
C GLY A 416 17.00 -3.88 -12.41
N SER A 417 15.92 -4.02 -13.20
CA SER A 417 14.60 -3.53 -12.82
C SER A 417 13.75 -4.57 -12.08
N GLY A 418 13.91 -5.86 -12.37
CA GLY A 418 13.16 -6.95 -11.76
C GLY A 418 13.83 -7.53 -10.50
N GLU A 419 13.02 -8.10 -9.60
CA GLU A 419 13.53 -8.97 -8.54
C GLU A 419 13.88 -10.34 -9.12
N ALA A 420 15.17 -10.64 -9.28
CA ALA A 420 15.65 -11.90 -9.85
C ALA A 420 15.22 -13.14 -9.04
N ASN A 421 15.19 -13.01 -7.70
CA ASN A 421 14.81 -14.09 -6.80
C ASN A 421 13.39 -13.88 -6.27
N PHE A 422 12.41 -14.54 -6.88
CA PHE A 422 11.01 -14.49 -6.45
C PHE A 422 10.70 -15.51 -5.36
N ASP A 423 9.73 -15.19 -4.49
CA ASP A 423 9.17 -16.17 -3.56
C ASP A 423 8.06 -16.97 -4.26
N ALA A 424 8.35 -18.24 -4.54
CA ALA A 424 7.43 -19.14 -5.22
C ALA A 424 6.11 -19.38 -4.47
N LEU A 425 6.06 -19.15 -3.15
CA LEU A 425 4.84 -19.25 -2.35
C LEU A 425 3.97 -17.99 -2.43
N GLU A 426 4.57 -16.83 -2.71
CA GLU A 426 3.86 -15.56 -2.84
C GLU A 426 3.35 -15.35 -4.26
N ALA A 427 4.27 -15.32 -5.24
CA ALA A 427 3.96 -15.15 -6.64
C ALA A 427 5.01 -15.88 -7.47
N ASN A 428 4.55 -16.87 -8.23
CA ASN A 428 5.42 -17.73 -9.03
C ASN A 428 5.13 -17.48 -10.52
N PRO A 429 6.10 -16.99 -11.31
CA PRO A 429 5.93 -16.81 -12.76
C PRO A 429 5.67 -18.12 -13.52
N PHE A 430 6.08 -19.27 -12.97
CA PHE A 430 6.03 -20.59 -13.61
C PHE A 430 4.97 -21.51 -12.98
N GLN A 431 3.84 -20.95 -12.52
CA GLN A 431 2.78 -21.73 -11.86
C GLN A 431 2.17 -22.78 -12.79
N SER A 432 2.12 -24.03 -12.30
CA SER A 432 1.30 -25.06 -12.94
C SER A 432 -0.20 -24.80 -12.70
N LYS A 433 -1.07 -25.40 -13.53
CA LYS A 433 -2.54 -25.30 -13.34
C LYS A 433 -3.00 -25.79 -11.96
N SER A 434 -2.34 -26.80 -11.39
CA SER A 434 -2.68 -27.31 -10.06
C SER A 434 -2.27 -26.32 -8.96
N GLN A 435 -1.05 -25.79 -9.04
CA GLN A 435 -0.56 -24.79 -8.10
C GLN A 435 -1.43 -23.53 -8.15
N ARG A 436 -1.80 -23.06 -9.34
CA ARG A 436 -2.67 -21.89 -9.51
C ARG A 436 -4.00 -22.04 -8.78
N LYS A 437 -4.67 -23.19 -8.91
CA LYS A 437 -5.92 -23.49 -8.19
C LYS A 437 -5.71 -23.49 -6.67
N GLN A 438 -4.63 -24.11 -6.19
CA GLN A 438 -4.31 -24.14 -4.76
C GLN A 438 -4.00 -22.74 -4.22
N THR A 439 -3.23 -21.96 -4.96
CA THR A 439 -2.92 -20.56 -4.61
C THR A 439 -4.17 -19.71 -4.60
N GLU A 440 -5.11 -19.89 -5.54
CA GLU A 440 -6.40 -19.20 -5.53
C GLU A 440 -7.16 -19.43 -4.23
N VAL A 441 -7.35 -20.70 -3.87
CA VAL A 441 -8.06 -21.10 -2.67
C VAL A 441 -7.33 -20.59 -1.43
N ARG A 442 -6.00 -20.68 -1.40
CA ARG A 442 -5.19 -20.15 -0.30
C ARG A 442 -5.34 -18.65 -0.14
N MET A 443 -5.21 -17.87 -1.22
CA MET A 443 -5.38 -16.41 -1.18
C MET A 443 -6.78 -16.04 -0.69
N LEU A 444 -7.81 -16.78 -1.07
CA LEU A 444 -9.18 -16.55 -0.63
C LEU A 444 -9.37 -16.86 0.86
N LEU A 445 -8.74 -17.92 1.37
CA LEU A 445 -8.76 -18.27 2.80
C LEU A 445 -7.96 -17.28 3.65
N ASP A 446 -6.81 -16.84 3.14
CA ASP A 446 -5.90 -15.88 3.78
C ASP A 446 -6.33 -14.41 3.55
N LYS A 447 -7.50 -14.19 2.93
CA LYS A 447 -7.99 -12.87 2.55
C LYS A 447 -8.04 -11.93 3.76
N VAL A 448 -7.32 -10.81 3.64
CA VAL A 448 -7.27 -9.76 4.65
C VAL A 448 -8.54 -8.90 4.55
N GLN A 449 -9.15 -8.62 5.71
CA GLN A 449 -10.38 -7.83 5.76
C GLN A 449 -10.09 -6.34 5.45
N PRO A 450 -11.01 -5.63 4.78
CA PRO A 450 -10.82 -4.20 4.45
C PRO A 450 -10.60 -3.32 5.69
N GLU A 451 -11.16 -3.71 6.83
CA GLU A 451 -11.00 -3.02 8.12
C GLU A 451 -9.55 -2.96 8.61
N MET A 452 -8.69 -3.85 8.12
CA MET A 452 -7.28 -3.93 8.51
C MET A 452 -6.38 -2.94 7.75
N ILE A 453 -6.91 -2.22 6.75
CA ILE A 453 -6.15 -1.21 6.00
C ILE A 453 -6.00 0.08 6.83
N THR A 454 -4.80 0.33 7.33
CA THR A 454 -4.46 1.50 8.16
C THR A 454 -3.10 2.11 7.79
N LEU A 455 -2.94 3.42 8.05
CA LEU A 455 -1.75 4.23 7.69
C LEU A 455 -0.61 4.17 8.71
N GLY A 456 -0.90 3.68 9.91
CA GLY A 456 0.09 3.48 10.96
C GLY A 456 -0.52 2.68 12.11
N GLY A 457 0.32 1.88 12.76
CA GLY A 457 -0.05 1.00 13.86
C GLY A 457 -0.22 -0.44 13.39
N GLY A 458 0.66 -1.33 13.85
CA GLY A 458 0.43 -2.76 13.65
C GLY A 458 -0.90 -3.17 14.30
N ILE A 459 -1.62 -4.13 13.71
CA ILE A 459 -2.90 -4.62 14.23
C ILE A 459 -2.81 -5.03 15.73
N GLY A 460 -1.61 -5.40 16.19
CA GLY A 460 -1.32 -5.74 17.60
C GLY A 460 -0.91 -4.59 18.51
N GLU A 461 -0.91 -3.34 18.06
CA GLU A 461 -0.64 -2.19 18.92
C GLU A 461 -1.80 -1.90 19.87
N VAL A 462 -1.47 -1.42 21.06
CA VAL A 462 -2.46 -1.10 22.08
C VAL A 462 -2.93 0.32 21.87
N ASP A 463 -4.25 0.52 21.78
CA ASP A 463 -4.81 1.86 21.85
C ASP A 463 -4.57 2.45 23.25
N PHE A 464 -3.62 3.38 23.32
CA PHE A 464 -3.24 4.05 24.56
C PHE A 464 -4.40 4.76 25.25
N LYS A 465 -5.38 5.27 24.49
CA LYS A 465 -6.54 5.98 25.07
C LYS A 465 -7.43 5.01 25.81
N THR A 466 -7.90 3.97 25.11
CA THR A 466 -8.73 2.92 25.72
C THR A 466 -8.00 2.21 26.86
N ALA A 467 -6.71 1.92 26.71
CA ALA A 467 -5.91 1.32 27.78
C ALA A 467 -5.75 2.24 29.00
N ALA A 468 -5.60 3.56 28.80
CA ALA A 468 -5.55 4.53 29.89
C ALA A 468 -6.90 4.63 30.61
N GLU A 469 -8.01 4.65 29.88
CA GLU A 469 -9.36 4.66 30.44
C GLU A 469 -9.63 3.40 31.28
N LEU A 470 -9.35 2.22 30.74
CA LEU A 470 -9.44 0.96 31.48
C LEU A 470 -8.55 0.96 32.73
N GLN A 471 -7.35 1.56 32.64
CA GLN A 471 -6.47 1.69 33.80
C GLN A 471 -7.03 2.66 34.84
N GLU A 472 -7.64 3.78 34.43
CA GLU A 472 -8.34 4.69 35.32
C GLU A 472 -9.53 4.03 36.00
N GLU A 473 -10.34 3.26 35.28
CA GLU A 473 -11.45 2.49 35.85
C GLU A 473 -10.96 1.46 36.86
N ARG A 474 -9.89 0.72 36.55
CA ARG A 474 -9.23 -0.20 37.48
C ARG A 474 -8.66 0.52 38.71
N ASN A 475 -8.21 1.76 38.56
CA ASN A 475 -7.75 2.56 39.69
C ASN A 475 -8.93 3.06 40.52
N LYS A 476 -10.00 3.56 39.90
CA LYS A 476 -11.23 4.03 40.56
C LYS A 476 -11.88 2.90 41.37
N THR A 477 -11.95 1.69 40.81
CA THR A 477 -12.48 0.50 41.51
C THR A 477 -11.61 0.04 42.68
N LYS A 478 -10.29 0.27 42.64
CA LYS A 478 -9.39 -0.03 43.78
C LYS A 478 -9.59 0.93 44.96
N PHE A 479 -10.08 2.15 44.71
CA PHE A 479 -10.31 3.16 45.74
C PHE A 479 -11.81 3.36 45.98
N LEU A 480 -12.38 2.62 46.95
CA LEU A 480 -13.72 2.91 47.51
C LEU A 480 -13.80 4.27 48.24
N LYS A 481 -12.68 5.01 48.34
CA LYS A 481 -12.63 6.37 48.89
C LYS A 481 -12.43 7.37 47.75
N PRO A 482 -13.18 8.49 47.71
CA PRO A 482 -13.01 9.52 46.69
C PRO A 482 -11.56 10.02 46.70
N SER A 483 -10.94 10.07 45.52
CA SER A 483 -9.57 10.56 45.35
C SER A 483 -9.45 11.99 45.89
N LYS A 484 -8.50 12.24 46.80
CA LYS A 484 -8.15 13.60 47.22
C LYS A 484 -7.69 14.40 46.01
N ILE A 485 -8.41 15.47 45.70
CA ILE A 485 -7.98 16.46 44.71
C ILE A 485 -6.92 17.32 45.40
N ASP A 486 -5.65 17.01 45.19
CA ASP A 486 -4.54 17.85 45.68
C ASP A 486 -4.50 19.13 44.84
N PHE A 487 -5.27 20.13 45.28
CA PHE A 487 -5.25 21.47 44.72
C PHE A 487 -3.95 22.16 45.12
N THR A 488 -2.97 22.18 44.23
CA THR A 488 -1.78 23.02 44.38
C THR A 488 -2.10 24.42 43.86
N PRO A 489 -2.14 25.46 44.72
CA PRO A 489 -2.42 26.82 44.27
C PRO A 489 -1.27 27.35 43.42
N ARG A 490 -1.46 27.37 42.09
CA ARG A 490 -0.48 27.95 41.15
C ARG A 490 -0.47 29.48 41.29
N HIS A 491 0.65 30.05 41.76
CA HIS A 491 0.85 31.49 41.86
C HIS A 491 0.59 32.19 40.51
N LYS A 492 -0.16 33.30 40.56
CA LYS A 492 -0.70 34.01 39.40
C LYS A 492 0.41 34.78 38.67
N MET A 493 0.68 34.44 37.40
CA MET A 493 1.14 35.44 36.42
C MET A 493 -0.04 35.90 35.55
N LYS A 494 -0.07 37.22 35.31
CA LYS A 494 -1.09 37.97 34.55
C LYS A 494 -1.29 37.38 33.14
N GLY A 495 -2.55 37.29 32.71
CA GLY A 495 -2.90 36.99 31.32
C GLY A 495 -4.39 36.70 31.14
N ALA A 496 -5.07 37.47 30.29
CA ALA A 496 -6.50 37.37 30.00
C ALA A 496 -6.92 36.03 29.36
N ASN A 497 -5.97 35.28 28.80
CA ASN A 497 -6.16 33.99 28.11
C ASN A 497 -5.72 32.78 28.95
N LYS A 498 -6.05 32.73 30.25
CA LYS A 498 -5.73 31.56 31.09
C LYS A 498 -6.69 30.40 30.76
N ALA A 499 -6.15 29.21 30.47
CA ALA A 499 -6.93 27.99 30.16
C ALA A 499 -8.06 27.73 31.18
N GLY A 500 -7.82 28.00 32.48
CA GLY A 500 -8.84 27.88 33.53
C GLY A 500 -10.03 28.84 33.38
N LYS A 501 -9.82 30.08 32.90
CA LYS A 501 -10.91 31.02 32.60
C LYS A 501 -11.69 30.61 31.36
N ILE A 502 -11.03 30.03 30.35
CA ILE A 502 -11.68 29.49 29.15
C ILE A 502 -12.58 28.30 29.53
N VAL A 503 -12.08 27.39 30.38
CA VAL A 503 -12.86 26.27 30.91
C VAL A 503 -14.03 26.77 31.77
N GLN A 504 -13.83 27.77 32.64
CA GLN A 504 -14.91 28.37 33.42
C GLN A 504 -15.97 29.04 32.55
N ARG A 505 -15.58 29.72 31.45
CA ARG A 505 -16.54 30.27 30.48
C ARG A 505 -17.31 29.17 29.76
N LYS A 506 -16.63 28.11 29.27
CA LYS A 506 -17.29 26.96 28.64
C LYS A 506 -18.27 26.27 29.60
N LYS A 507 -17.89 26.06 30.87
CA LYS A 507 -18.77 25.51 31.91
C LYS A 507 -19.92 26.44 32.26
N GLY A 508 -19.69 27.75 32.37
CA GLY A 508 -20.75 28.73 32.61
C GLY A 508 -21.78 28.78 31.49
N VAL A 509 -21.34 28.70 30.23
CA VAL A 509 -22.23 28.60 29.06
C VAL A 509 -23.03 27.29 29.09
N GLN A 510 -22.38 26.15 29.40
CA GLN A 510 -23.07 24.87 29.56
C GLN A 510 -24.12 24.89 30.68
N GLU A 511 -23.80 25.47 31.85
CA GLU A 511 -24.75 25.64 32.94
C GLU A 511 -25.91 26.57 32.57
N GLN A 512 -25.67 27.63 31.80
CA GLN A 512 -26.72 28.50 31.30
C GLN A 512 -27.65 27.78 30.33
N HIS A 513 -27.12 27.00 29.39
CA HIS A 513 -27.93 26.14 28.51
C HIS A 513 -28.73 25.10 29.30
N MET A 514 -28.13 24.47 30.32
CA MET A 514 -28.82 23.49 31.17
C MET A 514 -29.93 24.16 31.99
N ARG A 515 -29.69 25.34 32.57
CA ARG A 515 -30.69 26.13 33.30
C ARG A 515 -31.80 26.67 32.40
N ALA A 516 -31.52 26.94 31.12
CA ALA A 516 -32.53 27.31 30.15
C ALA A 516 -33.42 26.11 29.81
N ALA A 517 -32.83 24.96 29.49
CA ALA A 517 -33.56 23.72 29.22
C ALA A 517 -34.44 23.28 30.40
N VAL A 518 -33.94 23.37 31.64
CA VAL A 518 -34.73 23.08 32.85
C VAL A 518 -35.91 24.06 33.01
N ARG A 519 -35.70 25.35 32.74
CA ARG A 519 -36.79 26.35 32.81
C ARG A 519 -37.87 26.08 31.76
N ASP A 520 -37.48 25.67 30.57
CA ASP A 520 -38.44 25.33 29.51
C ASP A 520 -39.24 24.07 29.87
N ILE A 521 -38.60 23.04 30.44
CA ILE A 521 -39.28 21.82 30.95
C ILE A 521 -40.25 22.16 32.09
N VAL A 522 -39.87 23.06 33.00
CA VAL A 522 -40.76 23.48 34.10
C VAL A 522 -41.95 24.27 33.55
N ARG A 523 -41.73 25.15 32.56
CA ARG A 523 -42.81 25.88 31.90
C ARG A 523 -43.77 24.95 31.16
N THR A 524 -43.26 23.97 30.40
CA THR A 524 -44.12 23.00 29.71
C THR A 524 -44.94 22.18 30.70
N LYS A 525 -44.33 21.69 31.79
CA LYS A 525 -45.05 20.97 32.86
C LYS A 525 -46.10 21.83 33.58
N GLN A 526 -45.82 23.12 33.80
CA GLN A 526 -46.80 24.03 34.41
C GLN A 526 -47.98 24.30 33.46
N VAL A 527 -47.71 24.44 32.16
CA VAL A 527 -48.75 24.60 31.14
C VAL A 527 -49.58 23.33 31.00
N GLU A 528 -48.96 22.15 30.98
CA GLU A 528 -49.64 20.85 31.01
C GLU A 528 -50.47 20.66 32.29
N GLY A 529 -49.92 21.02 33.46
CA GLY A 529 -50.65 20.96 34.73
C GLY A 529 -51.87 21.87 34.76
N ARG A 530 -51.75 23.10 34.21
CA ARG A 530 -52.88 24.03 34.07
C ARG A 530 -53.91 23.53 33.05
N LEU A 531 -53.47 22.95 31.94
CA LEU A 531 -54.36 22.32 30.96
C LEU A 531 -55.11 21.13 31.57
N ASN A 532 -54.42 20.29 32.36
CA ASN A 532 -55.02 19.13 33.04
C ASN A 532 -56.04 19.56 34.10
N GLN A 533 -55.76 20.61 34.90
CA GLN A 533 -56.74 21.17 35.85
C GLN A 533 -57.94 21.82 35.15
N ARG A 534 -57.72 22.45 33.99
CA ARG A 534 -58.79 23.05 33.19
C ARG A 534 -59.64 21.99 32.47
N ASN A 535 -59.05 20.84 32.16
CA ASN A 535 -59.74 19.68 31.60
C ASN A 535 -60.49 18.88 32.70
N SER A 536 -59.95 18.78 33.92
CA SER A 536 -60.62 18.09 35.04
C SER A 536 -61.83 18.84 35.59
N SER A 537 -61.94 20.15 35.31
CA SER A 537 -63.07 21.01 35.70
C SER A 537 -64.17 21.10 34.64
N ARG A 538 -64.03 20.39 33.51
CA ARG A 538 -65.06 20.26 32.47
C ARG A 538 -65.35 18.77 32.21
N PRO A 539 -66.40 18.18 32.81
CA PRO A 539 -66.78 16.81 32.50
C PRO A 539 -67.41 16.78 31.09
N GLY A 540 -66.73 16.15 30.13
CA GLY A 540 -67.33 15.84 28.81
C GLY A 540 -66.49 16.08 27.55
N LEU A 541 -65.16 16.16 27.61
CA LEU A 541 -64.33 16.15 26.39
C LEU A 541 -63.65 14.78 26.22
N PRO A 542 -63.81 14.11 25.06
CA PRO A 542 -63.21 12.80 24.84
C PRO A 542 -61.69 12.91 24.72
N GLU A 543 -60.99 11.85 25.13
CA GLU A 543 -59.55 11.64 24.91
C GLU A 543 -59.25 11.42 23.41
N GLY A 544 -59.51 12.46 22.60
CA GLY A 544 -59.18 12.47 21.19
C GLY A 544 -57.74 12.91 20.99
N THR A 545 -56.91 12.02 20.46
CA THR A 545 -55.60 12.39 19.89
C THR A 545 -55.79 13.54 18.90
N SER A 546 -55.22 14.71 19.23
CA SER A 546 -55.24 15.88 18.35
C SER A 546 -54.61 15.52 17.00
N SER A 547 -55.29 15.85 15.90
CA SER A 547 -54.81 15.69 14.52
C SER A 547 -53.45 16.35 14.26
N LEU A 548 -53.03 17.30 15.11
CA LEU A 548 -51.71 17.96 15.09
C LEU A 548 -50.56 17.10 15.65
N GLN A 549 -50.82 16.05 16.43
CA GLN A 549 -49.76 15.15 16.92
C GLN A 549 -49.13 14.31 15.79
N ARG A 550 -49.82 14.18 14.66
CA ARG A 550 -49.29 13.53 13.44
C ARG A 550 -48.14 14.30 12.79
N LEU A 551 -47.98 15.58 13.12
CA LEU A 551 -46.90 16.45 12.60
C LEU A 551 -45.64 16.47 13.50
N LYS A 552 -45.67 15.85 14.68
CA LYS A 552 -44.57 15.92 15.68
C LYS A 552 -43.48 14.83 15.55
N LYS A 553 -43.43 14.08 14.45
CA LYS A 553 -42.28 13.22 14.12
C LYS A 553 -41.45 13.86 13.00
N LYS A 554 -40.34 14.51 13.38
CA LYS A 554 -39.01 14.52 12.72
C LYS A 554 -38.15 15.66 13.26
N SER A 555 -37.54 15.44 14.42
CA SER A 555 -36.30 16.12 14.81
C SER A 555 -35.57 15.23 15.82
N ALA A 556 -35.05 14.12 15.31
CA ALA A 556 -33.96 13.37 15.90
C ALA A 556 -32.98 13.09 14.77
#